data_AF-A0A3D4YBT8-F1
#
_entry.id   AF-A0A3D4YBT8-F1
#
_cell.length_a   1.000
_cell.length_b   1.000
_cell.length_c   1.000
_cell.angle_alpha   90.00
_cell.angle_beta   90.00
_cell.angle_gamma   90.00
#
_symmetry.space_group_name_H-M   'P 1'
#
loop_
_entity.id
_entity.type
_entity.pdbx_description
1 polymer ?
#
loop_
_entity_poly.entity_id
_entity_poly.type
_entity_poly.pdbx_seq_one_letter_code
_entity_poly.pdbx_strand_id
1 'polypeptide(L)'
;MNYPDIINGIFELAGGFFILKSIIKLNSDKKVRGVHWIHAAFFAFWGYWNLFYYPYLGQWISFIGGLVVVTANTVWLGQMIYYLRKERITIKNIMRYEA
;
A
#
# COMPACT_ATOMS: atom_id res chain seq x y z
N MET A 1 6.97 -10.28 26.88
CA MET A 1 6.07 -10.07 25.72
C MET A 1 4.94 -9.18 26.18
N ASN A 2 4.77 -8.02 25.53
CA ASN A 2 3.80 -7.03 25.94
C ASN A 2 2.48 -7.32 25.19
N TYR A 3 1.36 -7.52 25.88
CA TYR A 3 0.06 -7.79 25.24
C TYR A 3 -0.32 -6.79 24.13
N PRO A 4 -0.01 -5.47 24.25
CA PRO A 4 -0.23 -4.51 23.17
C PRO A 4 0.56 -4.81 21.89
N ASP A 5 1.77 -5.37 22.01
CA ASP A 5 2.63 -5.69 20.86
C ASP A 5 2.04 -6.85 20.03
N ILE A 6 1.49 -7.86 20.72
CA ILE A 6 0.85 -9.00 20.07
C ILE A 6 -0.41 -8.55 19.34
N ILE A 7 -1.26 -7.77 20.02
CA ILE A 7 -2.52 -7.30 19.44
C ILE A 7 -2.23 -6.44 18.21
N ASN A 8 -1.36 -5.43 18.36
CA ASN A 8 -1.03 -4.52 17.27
C ASN A 8 -0.37 -5.27 16.10
N GLY A 9 0.59 -6.17 16.35
CA GLY A 9 1.20 -6.97 15.30
C GLY A 9 0.23 -7.88 14.55
N ILE A 10 -0.78 -8.46 15.23
CA ILE A 10 -1.86 -9.22 14.56
C ILE A 10 -2.70 -8.31 13.66
N PHE A 11 -3.06 -7.11 14.14
CA PHE A 11 -3.80 -6.14 13.34
C PHE A 11 -3.01 -5.68 12.11
N GLU A 12 -1.71 -5.43 12.27
CA GLU A 12 -0.86 -5.08 11.15
C GLU A 12 -0.73 -6.25 10.16
N LEU A 13 -0.48 -7.48 10.61
CA LEU A 13 -0.45 -8.65 9.73
C LEU A 13 -1.77 -8.83 8.96
N ALA A 14 -2.91 -8.71 9.63
CA ALA A 14 -4.22 -8.79 9.01
C ALA A 14 -4.44 -7.65 8.00
N GLY A 15 -4.07 -6.42 8.36
CA GLY A 15 -4.13 -5.26 7.48
C GLY A 15 -3.30 -5.45 6.21
N GLY A 16 -2.07 -5.96 6.36
CA GLY A 16 -1.19 -6.30 5.24
C GLY A 16 -1.82 -7.35 4.32
N PHE A 17 -2.42 -8.39 4.88
CA PHE A 17 -3.15 -9.41 4.12
C PHE A 17 -4.33 -8.84 3.32
N PHE A 18 -5.10 -7.92 3.89
CA PHE A 18 -6.18 -7.26 3.15
C PHE A 18 -5.66 -6.37 2.02
N ILE A 19 -4.55 -5.67 2.22
CA ILE A 19 -3.92 -4.86 1.15
C ILE A 19 -3.43 -5.76 0.00
N LEU A 20 -2.95 -6.97 0.28
CA LEU A 20 -2.60 -7.93 -0.78
C LEU A 20 -3.79 -8.27 -1.68
N LYS A 21 -5.03 -8.33 -1.15
CA LYS A 21 -6.23 -8.52 -1.98
C LYS A 21 -6.42 -7.33 -2.93
N SER A 22 -6.18 -6.11 -2.47
CA SER A 22 -6.23 -4.90 -3.31
C SER A 22 -5.16 -4.90 -4.40
N ILE A 23 -3.95 -5.40 -4.11
CA ILE A 23 -2.88 -5.60 -5.09
C ILE A 23 -3.30 -6.59 -6.17
N ILE A 24 -3.80 -7.77 -5.77
CA ILE A 24 -4.23 -8.82 -6.71
C ILE A 24 -5.36 -8.29 -7.59
N LYS A 25 -6.35 -7.61 -6.99
CA LYS A 25 -7.48 -7.02 -7.70
C LYS A 25 -7.02 -5.96 -8.71
N LEU A 26 -6.16 -5.03 -8.29
CA LEU A 26 -5.64 -3.99 -9.18
C LEU A 26 -4.79 -4.59 -10.32
N ASN A 27 -4.03 -5.63 -10.05
CA ASN A 27 -3.25 -6.32 -11.09
C ASN A 27 -4.14 -7.02 -12.13
N SER A 28 -5.29 -7.55 -11.70
CA SER A 28 -6.30 -8.12 -12.59
C SER A 28 -7.00 -7.04 -13.43
N ASP A 29 -7.43 -5.95 -12.78
CA ASP A 29 -8.24 -4.91 -13.42
C ASP A 29 -7.40 -3.97 -14.32
N LYS A 30 -6.10 -3.82 -14.03
CA LYS A 30 -5.13 -2.96 -14.74
C LYS A 30 -5.56 -1.49 -14.89
N LYS A 31 -6.53 -1.06 -14.09
CA LYS A 31 -7.10 0.27 -14.07
C LYS A 31 -7.40 0.64 -12.62
N VAL A 32 -7.10 1.88 -12.26
CA VAL A 32 -7.42 2.43 -10.93
C VAL A 32 -8.77 3.15 -11.03
N ARG A 33 -9.76 2.69 -10.28
CA ARG A 33 -11.12 3.27 -10.24
C ARG A 33 -11.62 3.32 -8.81
N GLY A 34 -12.34 4.38 -8.44
CA GLY A 34 -13.00 4.53 -7.13
C GLY A 34 -12.08 4.79 -5.94
N VAL A 35 -10.75 4.90 -6.15
CA VAL A 35 -9.78 5.07 -5.06
C VAL A 35 -8.67 6.04 -5.49
N HIS A 36 -8.40 7.07 -4.67
CA HIS A 36 -7.43 8.12 -5.00
C HIS A 36 -6.04 7.84 -4.41
N TRP A 37 -5.01 7.62 -5.22
CA TRP A 37 -3.66 7.18 -4.79
C TRP A 37 -3.02 7.88 -3.56
N ILE A 38 -3.39 9.13 -3.23
CA ILE A 38 -2.92 9.86 -2.03
C ILE A 38 -3.16 9.08 -0.73
N HIS A 39 -4.31 8.42 -0.54
CA HIS A 39 -4.54 7.67 0.70
C HIS A 39 -3.54 6.51 0.84
N ALA A 40 -3.26 5.79 -0.25
CA ALA A 40 -2.27 4.73 -0.28
C ALA A 40 -0.85 5.28 0.00
N ALA A 41 -0.54 6.48 -0.49
CA ALA A 41 0.72 7.16 -0.19
C ALA A 41 0.85 7.52 1.30
N PHE A 42 -0.22 8.05 1.89
CA PHE A 42 -0.27 8.37 3.30
C PHE A 42 -0.07 7.12 4.18
N PHE A 43 -0.79 6.02 3.91
CA PHE A 43 -0.66 4.79 4.69
C PHE A 43 0.68 4.08 4.47
N ALA A 44 1.28 4.17 3.28
CA ALA A 44 2.64 3.69 3.07
C ALA A 44 3.63 4.48 3.95
N PHE A 45 3.56 5.82 3.92
CA PHE A 45 4.43 6.68 4.72
C PHE A 45 4.24 6.48 6.22
N TRP A 46 2.99 6.38 6.67
CA TRP A 46 2.66 6.07 8.07
C TRP A 46 3.24 4.72 8.50
N GLY A 47 3.17 3.70 7.64
CA GLY A 47 3.81 2.43 7.95
C GLY A 47 5.35 2.54 8.06
N TYR A 48 6.01 3.32 7.21
CA TYR A 48 7.46 3.57 7.36
C TYR A 48 7.79 4.25 8.69
N TRP A 49 6.95 5.19 9.13
CA TRP A 49 7.06 5.78 10.46
C TRP A 49 6.90 4.74 11.56
N ASN A 50 5.92 3.84 11.47
CA ASN A 50 5.71 2.75 12.43
C ASN A 50 6.94 1.83 12.51
N LEU A 51 7.55 1.47 11.38
CA LEU A 51 8.78 0.67 11.35
C LEU A 51 9.95 1.34 12.07
N PHE A 52 10.07 2.66 11.95
CA PHE A 52 11.06 3.42 12.70
C PHE A 52 10.72 3.47 14.19
N TYR A 53 9.43 3.60 14.54
CA TYR A 53 8.97 3.81 15.91
C TYR A 53 8.93 2.52 16.78
N TYR A 54 8.58 1.36 16.22
CA TYR A 54 8.43 0.12 16.99
C TYR A 54 9.70 -0.39 17.69
N PRO A 55 10.91 -0.30 17.10
CA PRO A 55 12.15 -0.65 17.79
C PRO A 55 12.40 0.19 19.05
N TYR A 56 12.06 1.49 19.03
CA TYR A 56 12.17 2.35 20.22
C TYR A 56 11.21 1.95 21.34
N LEU A 57 10.08 1.32 21.01
CA LEU A 57 9.11 0.81 21.97
C LEU A 57 9.37 -0.63 22.42
N GLY A 58 10.38 -1.31 21.86
CA GLY A 58 10.63 -2.73 22.10
C GLY A 58 9.51 -3.65 21.57
N GLN A 59 8.74 -3.20 20.57
CA GLN A 59 7.57 -3.88 20.00
C GLN A 59 7.94 -4.66 18.73
N TRP A 60 8.62 -5.80 18.90
CA TRP A 60 9.17 -6.56 17.77
C TRP A 60 8.12 -7.32 16.97
N ILE A 61 6.99 -7.72 17.57
CA ILE A 61 5.91 -8.41 16.84
C ILE A 61 5.20 -7.41 15.94
N SER A 62 4.93 -6.22 16.45
CA SER A 62 4.43 -5.09 15.67
C SER A 62 5.41 -4.71 14.58
N PHE A 63 6.72 -4.68 14.84
CA PHE A 63 7.70 -4.43 13.79
C PHE A 63 7.60 -5.41 12.61
N ILE A 64 7.45 -6.72 12.89
CA ILE A 64 7.28 -7.74 11.83
C ILE A 64 5.95 -7.55 11.09
N GLY A 65 4.85 -7.27 11.81
CA GLY A 65 3.55 -6.96 11.20
C GLY A 65 3.63 -5.72 10.29
N GLY A 66 4.31 -4.68 10.76
CA GLY A 66 4.51 -3.43 10.06
C GLY A 66 5.31 -3.60 8.78
N LEU A 67 6.29 -4.52 8.75
CA LEU A 67 7.03 -4.83 7.52
C LEU A 67 6.09 -5.37 6.43
N VAL A 68 5.14 -6.21 6.81
CA VAL A 68 4.14 -6.76 5.88
C VAL A 68 3.21 -5.66 5.37
N VAL A 69 2.68 -4.82 6.26
CA VAL A 69 1.81 -3.69 5.90
C VAL A 69 2.51 -2.69 4.98
N VAL A 70 3.72 -2.29 5.33
CA VAL A 70 4.51 -1.31 4.57
C VAL A 70 4.84 -1.84 3.19
N THR A 71 5.28 -3.10 3.11
CA THR A 71 5.58 -3.73 1.82
C THR A 71 4.33 -3.80 0.94
N ALA A 72 3.19 -4.23 1.51
CA ALA A 72 1.94 -4.31 0.78
C ALA A 72 1.46 -2.92 0.31
N ASN A 73 1.46 -1.91 1.18
CA ASN A 73 1.08 -0.54 0.79
C ASN A 73 2.02 0.05 -0.27
N THR A 74 3.33 -0.21 -0.16
CA THR A 74 4.32 0.28 -1.12
C THR A 74 4.13 -0.34 -2.50
N VAL A 75 3.92 -1.66 -2.57
CA VAL A 75 3.63 -2.37 -3.82
C VAL A 75 2.31 -1.86 -4.43
N TRP A 76 1.27 -1.72 -3.61
CA TRP A 76 -0.03 -1.25 -4.07
C TRP A 76 0.01 0.18 -4.61
N LEU A 77 0.69 1.09 -3.90
CA LEU A 77 0.92 2.46 -4.34
C LEU A 77 1.70 2.49 -5.66
N GLY A 78 2.74 1.68 -5.79
CA GLY A 78 3.51 1.54 -7.03
C GLY A 78 2.64 1.11 -8.21
N GLN A 79 1.79 0.09 -8.01
CA GLN A 79 0.83 -0.34 -9.01
C GLN A 79 -0.17 0.75 -9.38
N MET A 80 -0.71 1.48 -8.39
CA MET A 80 -1.63 2.58 -8.65
C MET A 80 -1.01 3.65 -9.53
N ILE A 81 0.20 4.11 -9.17
CA ILE A 81 0.92 5.13 -9.94
C ILE A 81 1.22 4.63 -11.36
N TYR A 82 1.64 3.37 -11.50
CA TYR A 82 1.92 2.77 -12.80
C TYR A 82 0.69 2.74 -13.71
N TYR A 83 -0.45 2.21 -13.22
CA TYR A 83 -1.66 2.10 -14.03
C TYR A 83 -2.30 3.47 -14.34
N LEU A 84 -2.23 4.43 -13.41
CA LEU A 84 -2.66 5.81 -13.65
C LEU A 84 -1.81 6.49 -14.74
N ARG A 85 -0.48 6.31 -14.71
CA ARG A 85 0.41 6.86 -15.75
C ARG A 85 0.15 6.22 -17.10
N LYS A 86 0.00 4.89 -17.14
CA LYS A 86 -0.30 4.14 -18.36
C LYS A 86 -1.59 4.62 -19.00
N GLU A 87 -2.66 4.80 -18.21
CA GLU A 87 -3.94 5.29 -18.71
C GLU A 87 -3.82 6.71 -19.31
N ARG A 88 -3.14 7.63 -18.62
CA ARG A 88 -2.92 8.99 -19.14
C ARG A 88 -2.17 9.02 -20.47
N ILE A 89 -1.14 8.18 -20.62
CA ILE A 89 -0.37 8.09 -21.87
C ILE A 89 -1.26 7.59 -23.02
N THR A 90 -2.06 6.55 -22.77
CA THR A 90 -3.00 6.01 -23.76
C THR A 90 -4.00 7.07 -24.22
N ILE A 91 -4.61 7.81 -23.30
CA ILE A 91 -5.58 8.88 -23.62
C ILE A 91 -4.91 9.99 -24.43
N LYS A 92 -3.70 10.44 -24.02
CA LYS A 92 -2.95 11.47 -24.75
C LYS A 92 -2.63 11.05 -26.18
N ASN A 93 -2.30 9.78 -26.40
CA ASN A 93 -2.02 9.27 -27.74
C ASN A 93 -3.28 9.26 -28.61
N ILE A 94 -4.42 8.83 -28.08
CA ILE A 94 -5.70 8.85 -28.81
C ILE A 94 -6.06 10.26 -29.27
N MET A 95 -6.04 11.24 -28.35
CA MET A 95 -6.33 12.64 -28.68
C MET A 95 -5.38 13.24 -29.72
N ARG A 96 -4.13 12.75 -29.82
CA ARG A 96 -3.17 13.20 -30.83
C ARG A 96 -3.47 12.67 -32.23
N TYR A 97 -4.14 11.52 -32.37
CA TYR A 97 -4.52 10.97 -33.67
C TYR A 97 -5.85 11.53 -34.19
N GLU A 98 -6.67 12.11 -33.31
CA GLU A 98 -7.97 12.71 -33.65
C GLU A 98 -7.89 14.22 -33.96
N ALA A 99 -6.72 14.85 -33.77
CA ALA A 99 -6.45 16.27 -34.02
C ALA A 99 -5.62 16.47 -35.29
#